data_AF-A0A7G6XZF3-F1
#
_entry.id   AF-A0A7G6XZF3-F1
#
_cell.length_a   1.000
_cell.length_b   1.000
_cell.length_c   1.000
_cell.angle_alpha   90.00
_cell.angle_beta   90.00
_cell.angle_gamma   90.00
#
_symmetry.space_group_name_H-M   'P 1'
#
loop_
_entity.id
_entity.type
_entity.pdbx_description
1 polymer ?
#
loop_
_entity_poly.entity_id
_entity_poly.type
_entity_poly.pdbx_seq_one_letter_code
_entity_poly.pdbx_strand_id
1 'polypeptide(L)'
;MPSTTTDTAMTPVYRKPARVTGRAKPDLGDAAAQARSEKAEAIVAEMWVDTDRQRAILLAIRQYMRLCKKLRKRRGTAIPGRRLSQFSQAGKSAIVERLIAELEQEAIAAGEQHNPFRVIHITIDTRMSLKMLYQEILNRLADDFLDQPGAVGLRVTAEMAEKIKGKSTDNVKIVEQRVEEWTAKLGVELVVVDEVQRLVTKPERVLADGDLDDGTFFTADATDVTKKLQGFLDRGVVPLFFIGDETSEVFFKLNQQFAARLGDPLELKPLNMGRVADRRQFHKFCVEYDKELRWRGAIAAPTCLPEPDVLTALITASGGHIGRAARIIEVALPKALARAAVTMEAYDLSNAVRSFAIGLDWVDHDPFSIQYVPVQQIAAEEAEVDAA
;
A
#
# COMPACT_ATOMS: atom_id res chain seq x y z
N MET A 1 56.24 -4.86 9.04
CA MET A 1 55.91 -5.82 7.97
C MET A 1 54.51 -5.48 7.47
N PRO A 2 54.34 -4.81 6.32
CA PRO A 2 53.01 -4.63 5.75
C PRO A 2 52.59 -5.96 5.11
N SER A 3 51.50 -6.56 5.60
CA SER A 3 50.88 -7.70 4.93
C SER A 3 50.26 -7.20 3.63
N THR A 4 50.87 -7.51 2.50
CA THR A 4 50.26 -7.35 1.18
C THR A 4 49.14 -8.38 1.04
N THR A 5 47.98 -8.09 1.61
CA THR A 5 46.75 -8.82 1.32
C THR A 5 46.41 -8.55 -0.13
N THR A 6 46.68 -9.53 -0.99
CA THR A 6 46.31 -9.49 -2.40
C THR A 6 44.80 -9.55 -2.47
N ASP A 7 44.18 -8.37 -2.67
CA ASP A 7 42.74 -8.24 -2.83
C ASP A 7 42.35 -8.99 -4.10
N THR A 8 41.90 -10.23 -3.92
CA THR A 8 41.58 -11.13 -5.03
C THR A 8 40.28 -10.61 -5.63
N ALA A 9 40.33 -10.14 -6.87
CA ALA A 9 39.13 -9.67 -7.57
C ALA A 9 38.07 -10.78 -7.55
N MET A 10 36.86 -10.41 -7.12
CA MET A 10 35.69 -11.29 -7.11
C MET A 10 34.76 -10.85 -8.23
N THR A 11 34.30 -11.79 -9.05
CA THR A 11 33.35 -11.54 -10.13
C THR A 11 31.99 -12.16 -9.76
N PRO A 12 30.88 -11.43 -9.97
CA PRO A 12 29.55 -12.00 -9.75
C PRO A 12 29.21 -13.03 -10.83
N VAL A 13 28.83 -14.23 -10.41
CA VAL A 13 28.25 -15.28 -11.27
C VAL A 13 26.80 -15.50 -10.87
N TYR A 14 25.92 -15.59 -11.86
CA TYR A 14 24.47 -15.75 -11.65
C TYR A 14 24.09 -17.23 -11.63
N ARG A 15 24.08 -17.83 -10.44
CA ARG A 15 23.66 -19.21 -10.22
C ARG A 15 22.45 -19.26 -9.31
N LYS A 16 21.35 -19.79 -9.83
CA LYS A 16 20.12 -19.99 -9.04
C LYS A 16 20.42 -20.83 -7.78
N PRO A 17 19.92 -20.45 -6.59
CA PRO A 17 20.09 -21.24 -5.38
C PRO A 17 19.66 -22.69 -5.56
N ALA A 18 20.35 -23.62 -4.91
CA ALA A 18 19.90 -25.01 -4.88
C ALA A 18 18.67 -25.12 -3.97
N ARG A 19 17.69 -25.94 -4.37
CA ARG A 19 16.61 -26.36 -3.47
C ARG A 19 17.16 -27.39 -2.48
N VAL A 20 16.72 -27.32 -1.23
CA VAL A 20 17.13 -28.26 -0.18
C VAL A 20 16.06 -29.34 0.01
N THR A 21 14.79 -28.93 0.03
CA THR A 21 13.63 -29.79 0.22
C THR A 21 12.66 -29.68 -0.97
N GLY A 22 11.68 -30.58 -1.03
CA GLY A 22 10.63 -30.55 -2.05
C GLY A 22 11.10 -30.89 -3.47
N ARG A 23 10.13 -30.90 -4.38
CA ARG A 23 10.34 -31.19 -5.80
C ARG A 23 10.79 -29.94 -6.55
N ALA A 24 11.26 -30.11 -7.79
CA ALA A 24 11.60 -28.98 -8.66
C ALA A 24 10.36 -28.26 -9.22
N LYS A 25 9.24 -28.98 -9.36
CA LYS A 25 7.95 -28.47 -9.83
C LYS A 25 6.83 -28.98 -8.93
N PRO A 26 5.72 -28.23 -8.77
CA PRO A 26 4.52 -28.71 -8.12
C PRO A 26 4.01 -30.01 -8.75
N ASP A 27 3.54 -30.92 -7.90
CA ASP A 27 2.77 -32.08 -8.34
C ASP A 27 1.29 -31.75 -8.18
N LEU A 28 0.57 -31.68 -9.30
CA LEU A 28 -0.86 -31.38 -9.29
C LEU A 28 -1.68 -32.53 -8.68
N GLY A 29 -1.13 -33.75 -8.60
CA GLY A 29 -1.76 -34.89 -7.94
C GLY A 29 -1.56 -34.95 -6.43
N ASP A 30 -0.67 -34.12 -5.87
CA ASP A 30 -0.38 -34.11 -4.43
C ASP A 30 -1.38 -33.19 -3.69
N ALA A 31 -2.56 -33.73 -3.39
CA ALA A 31 -3.64 -32.99 -2.74
C ALA A 31 -3.22 -32.39 -1.37
N ALA A 32 -2.30 -33.04 -0.66
CA ALA A 32 -1.80 -32.54 0.62
C ALA A 32 -0.90 -31.31 0.44
N ALA A 33 -0.03 -31.31 -0.57
CA ALA A 33 0.78 -30.15 -0.92
C ALA A 33 -0.08 -28.96 -1.35
N GLN A 34 -1.11 -29.19 -2.16
CA GLN A 34 -2.04 -28.14 -2.60
C GLN A 34 -2.82 -27.54 -1.42
N ALA A 35 -3.40 -28.37 -0.55
CA ALA A 35 -4.11 -27.88 0.64
C ALA A 35 -3.23 -27.03 1.57
N ARG A 36 -1.94 -27.37 1.72
CA ARG A 36 -0.98 -26.54 2.46
C ARG A 36 -0.70 -25.22 1.76
N SER A 37 -0.56 -25.24 0.43
CA SER A 37 -0.36 -24.03 -0.38
C SER A 37 -1.54 -23.07 -0.24
N GLU A 38 -2.77 -23.56 -0.42
CA GLU A 38 -4.00 -22.77 -0.28
C GLU A 38 -4.16 -22.18 1.11
N LYS A 39 -3.92 -22.99 2.15
CA LYS A 39 -3.94 -22.51 3.54
C LYS A 39 -2.90 -21.41 3.77
N ALA A 40 -1.68 -21.58 3.26
CA ALA A 40 -0.64 -20.58 3.42
C ALA A 40 -0.97 -19.30 2.67
N GLU A 41 -1.51 -19.38 1.45
CA GLU A 41 -1.98 -18.23 0.66
C GLU A 41 -3.01 -17.41 1.42
N ALA A 42 -4.02 -18.05 2.01
CA ALA A 42 -5.00 -17.37 2.85
C ALA A 42 -4.36 -16.69 4.07
N ILE A 43 -3.43 -17.36 4.75
CA ILE A 43 -2.74 -16.80 5.92
C ILE A 43 -1.89 -15.58 5.54
N VAL A 44 -1.08 -15.67 4.49
CA VAL A 44 -0.18 -14.57 4.11
C VAL A 44 -0.95 -13.36 3.59
N ALA A 45 -2.10 -13.55 2.95
CA ALA A 45 -2.95 -12.46 2.48
C ALA A 45 -3.49 -11.57 3.61
N GLU A 46 -3.66 -12.12 4.81
CA GLU A 46 -4.15 -11.41 6.00
C GLU A 46 -3.03 -11.05 6.99
N MET A 47 -1.77 -11.34 6.65
CA MET A 47 -0.68 -11.19 7.59
C MET A 47 -0.14 -9.76 7.61
N TRP A 48 0.07 -9.24 8.83
CA TRP A 48 0.63 -7.92 9.05
C TRP A 48 1.72 -7.99 10.11
N VAL A 49 2.89 -7.44 9.79
CA VAL A 49 4.01 -7.31 10.73
C VAL A 49 4.33 -5.84 10.89
N ASP A 50 4.14 -5.33 12.11
CA ASP A 50 4.38 -3.93 12.43
C ASP A 50 5.86 -3.58 12.29
N THR A 51 6.15 -2.52 11.54
CA THR A 51 7.48 -1.88 11.53
C THR A 51 7.45 -0.54 12.23
N ASP A 52 8.59 -0.14 12.80
CA ASP A 52 8.71 1.12 13.55
C ASP A 52 8.31 2.34 12.68
N ARG A 53 8.60 2.32 11.37
CA ARG A 53 8.20 3.38 10.42
C ARG A 53 6.69 3.42 10.17
N GLN A 54 6.05 2.27 9.95
CA GLN A 54 4.59 2.20 9.79
C GLN A 54 3.89 2.65 11.09
N ARG A 55 4.42 2.26 12.25
CA ARG A 55 3.92 2.69 13.56
C ARG A 55 4.03 4.20 13.74
N ALA A 56 5.14 4.82 13.31
CA ALA A 56 5.30 6.27 13.33
C ALA A 56 4.23 6.99 12.47
N ILE A 57 3.91 6.46 11.29
CA ILE A 57 2.85 6.99 10.42
C ILE A 57 1.47 6.84 11.09
N LEU A 58 1.14 5.67 11.64
CA LEU A 58 -0.10 5.44 12.38
C LEU A 58 -0.26 6.45 13.53
N LEU A 59 0.81 6.67 14.31
CA LEU A 59 0.83 7.65 15.39
C LEU A 59 0.62 9.07 14.87
N ALA A 60 1.24 9.45 13.75
CA ALA A 60 1.04 10.75 13.13
C ALA A 60 -0.40 10.96 12.64
N ILE A 61 -1.03 9.94 12.03
CA ILE A 61 -2.45 9.99 11.62
C ILE A 61 -3.35 10.16 12.85
N ARG A 62 -3.09 9.41 13.94
CA ARG A 62 -3.85 9.53 15.19
C ARG A 62 -3.71 10.91 15.83
N GLN A 63 -2.49 11.47 15.85
CA GLN A 63 -2.25 12.83 16.33
C GLN A 63 -3.03 13.84 15.48
N TYR A 64 -3.03 13.67 14.15
CA TYR A 64 -3.80 14.48 13.23
C TYR A 64 -5.31 14.40 13.51
N MET A 65 -5.88 13.20 13.68
CA MET A 65 -7.30 13.03 14.05
C MET A 65 -7.65 13.75 15.36
N ARG A 66 -6.81 13.62 16.40
CA ARG A 66 -7.01 14.31 17.69
C ARG A 66 -6.95 15.83 17.56
N LEU A 67 -6.01 16.34 16.76
CA LEU A 67 -5.90 17.77 16.47
C LEU A 67 -7.18 18.28 15.79
N CYS A 68 -7.64 17.58 14.75
CA CYS A 68 -8.83 17.99 14.01
C CYS A 68 -10.10 17.89 14.85
N LYS A 69 -10.22 16.92 15.75
CA LYS A 69 -11.33 16.83 16.71
C LYS A 69 -11.41 18.07 17.61
N LYS A 70 -10.27 18.67 17.98
CA LYS A 70 -10.23 19.94 18.72
C LYS A 70 -10.63 21.13 17.84
N LEU A 71 -10.17 21.15 16.58
CA LEU A 71 -10.49 22.22 15.62
C LEU A 71 -11.97 22.24 15.22
N ARG A 72 -12.60 21.07 15.02
CA ARG A 72 -14.02 20.95 14.64
C ARG A 72 -15.00 21.51 15.67
N LYS A 73 -14.59 21.69 16.93
CA LYS A 73 -15.40 22.39 17.93
C LYS A 73 -15.63 23.88 17.58
N ARG A 74 -14.85 24.42 16.64
CA ARG A 74 -14.96 25.79 16.14
C ARG A 74 -15.53 25.75 14.73
N ARG A 75 -16.86 25.88 14.62
CA ARG A 75 -17.58 25.84 13.32
C ARG A 75 -16.95 26.83 12.33
N GLY A 76 -16.70 26.38 11.10
CA GLY A 76 -16.10 27.19 10.02
C GLY A 76 -14.59 27.38 10.11
N THR A 77 -13.90 26.66 10.99
CA THR A 77 -12.43 26.67 11.02
C THR A 77 -11.88 25.71 9.98
N ALA A 78 -11.02 26.20 9.09
CA ALA A 78 -10.32 25.37 8.12
C ALA A 78 -9.50 24.28 8.83
N ILE A 79 -9.52 23.08 8.27
CA ILE A 79 -8.77 21.93 8.77
C ILE A 79 -7.69 21.61 7.75
N PRO A 80 -6.40 21.54 8.15
CA PRO A 80 -5.36 21.14 7.23
C PRO A 80 -5.58 19.68 6.81
N GLY A 81 -5.34 19.34 5.55
CA GLY A 81 -5.26 17.94 5.12
C GLY A 81 -3.92 17.31 5.47
N ARG A 82 -3.80 16.00 5.30
CA ARG A 82 -2.51 15.27 5.36
C ARG A 82 -2.39 14.35 4.15
N ARG A 83 -1.16 14.03 3.76
CA ARG A 83 -0.92 13.10 2.65
C ARG A 83 0.18 12.08 2.95
N LEU A 84 0.10 10.92 2.31
CA LEU A 84 1.11 9.87 2.25
C LEU A 84 1.37 9.54 0.77
N SER A 85 2.45 10.10 0.23
CA SER A 85 2.91 9.89 -1.15
C SER A 85 4.15 9.00 -1.13
N GLN A 86 4.06 7.78 -1.65
CA GLN A 86 5.17 6.83 -1.70
C GLN A 86 4.96 5.79 -2.79
N PHE A 87 6.02 5.07 -3.15
CA PHE A 87 5.98 4.02 -4.16
C PHE A 87 4.76 3.10 -4.06
N SER A 88 4.24 2.67 -5.21
CA SER A 88 3.21 1.64 -5.27
C SER A 88 3.63 0.39 -4.47
N GLN A 89 2.66 -0.18 -3.76
CA GLN A 89 2.83 -1.37 -2.90
C GLN A 89 3.79 -1.19 -1.71
N ALA A 90 3.99 0.04 -1.22
CA ALA A 90 4.72 0.28 0.02
C ALA A 90 3.93 -0.13 1.30
N GLY A 91 2.68 -0.60 1.18
CA GLY A 91 1.81 -0.98 2.31
C GLY A 91 0.98 0.19 2.86
N LYS A 92 0.64 1.19 2.03
CA LYS A 92 -0.09 2.41 2.44
C LYS A 92 -1.54 2.11 2.84
N SER A 93 -2.29 1.39 2.01
CA SER A 93 -3.69 1.04 2.27
C SER A 93 -3.80 0.12 3.49
N ALA A 94 -2.84 -0.80 3.67
CA ALA A 94 -2.78 -1.66 4.85
C ALA A 94 -2.50 -0.89 6.16
N ILE A 95 -1.81 0.26 6.13
CA ILE A 95 -1.73 1.16 7.29
C ILE A 95 -3.13 1.69 7.69
N VAL A 96 -4.00 1.97 6.71
CA VAL A 96 -5.36 2.47 6.98
C VAL A 96 -6.24 1.38 7.56
N GLU A 97 -6.17 0.18 6.99
CA GLU A 97 -6.89 -0.98 7.51
C GLU A 97 -6.45 -1.30 8.94
N ARG A 98 -5.14 -1.24 9.21
CA ARG A 98 -4.60 -1.38 10.56
C ARG A 98 -5.09 -0.28 11.49
N LEU A 99 -5.16 0.97 11.02
CA LEU A 99 -5.70 2.07 11.80
C LEU A 99 -7.16 1.80 12.20
N ILE A 100 -8.00 1.36 11.26
CA ILE A 100 -9.41 1.02 11.51
C ILE A 100 -9.50 -0.08 12.58
N ALA A 101 -8.78 -1.19 12.37
CA ALA A 101 -8.79 -2.33 13.29
C ALA A 101 -8.32 -1.95 14.70
N GLU A 102 -7.27 -1.13 14.85
CA GLU A 102 -6.80 -0.72 16.18
C GLU A 102 -7.78 0.24 16.87
N LEU A 103 -8.43 1.14 16.13
CA LEU A 103 -9.44 2.04 16.69
C LEU A 103 -10.68 1.27 17.14
N GLU A 104 -11.05 0.19 16.45
CA GLU A 104 -12.11 -0.72 16.85
C GLU A 104 -11.74 -1.47 18.13
N GLN A 105 -10.57 -2.08 18.18
CA GLN A 105 -10.08 -2.80 19.36
C GLN A 105 -10.00 -1.88 20.59
N GLU A 106 -9.56 -0.64 20.42
CA GLU A 106 -9.54 0.37 21.49
C GLU A 106 -10.95 0.69 22.02
N ALA A 107 -11.94 0.84 21.12
CA ALA A 107 -13.33 1.09 21.52
C ALA A 107 -13.90 -0.09 22.31
N ILE A 108 -13.68 -1.32 21.83
CA ILE A 108 -14.09 -2.55 22.52
C ILE A 108 -13.43 -2.65 23.90
N ALA A 109 -12.12 -2.39 23.99
CA ALA A 109 -11.38 -2.44 25.25
C ALA A 109 -11.84 -1.36 26.25
N ALA A 110 -12.29 -0.21 25.76
CA ALA A 110 -12.86 0.86 26.58
C ALA A 110 -14.33 0.62 26.99
N GLY A 111 -14.98 -0.44 26.47
CA GLY A 111 -16.42 -0.66 26.65
C GLY A 111 -17.29 0.38 25.93
N GLU A 112 -16.72 1.11 24.96
CA GLU A 112 -17.43 2.06 24.13
C GLU A 112 -18.17 1.33 23.01
N GLN A 113 -19.31 1.88 22.58
CA GLN A 113 -20.00 1.35 21.39
C GLN A 113 -19.10 1.56 20.16
N HIS A 114 -18.77 0.46 19.48
CA HIS A 114 -18.00 0.52 18.24
C HIS A 114 -18.73 1.37 17.19
N ASN A 115 -18.03 2.37 16.66
CA ASN A 115 -18.49 3.18 15.54
C ASN A 115 -17.78 2.74 14.25
N PRO A 116 -18.46 1.99 13.35
CA PRO A 116 -17.84 1.51 12.11
C PRO A 116 -17.54 2.64 11.12
N PHE A 117 -18.13 3.82 11.31
CA PHE A 117 -17.97 4.97 10.43
C PHE A 117 -16.88 5.94 10.89
N ARG A 118 -16.12 5.59 11.94
CA ARG A 118 -15.11 6.47 12.52
C ARG A 118 -14.04 6.88 11.51
N VAL A 119 -13.65 5.96 10.62
CA VAL A 119 -12.74 6.23 9.50
C VAL A 119 -13.38 5.67 8.24
N ILE A 120 -13.57 6.53 7.24
CA ILE A 120 -14.10 6.13 5.93
C ILE A 120 -12.94 6.05 4.95
N HIS A 121 -12.79 4.91 4.28
CA HIS A 121 -11.76 4.70 3.27
C HIS A 121 -12.42 4.60 1.89
N ILE A 122 -12.04 5.49 0.98
CA ILE A 122 -12.48 5.50 -0.41
C ILE A 122 -11.27 5.47 -1.35
N THR A 123 -11.45 4.89 -2.53
CA THR A 123 -10.42 4.83 -3.57
C THR A 123 -10.90 5.61 -4.78
N ILE A 124 -10.07 6.52 -5.29
CA ILE A 124 -10.41 7.30 -6.49
C ILE A 124 -10.27 6.44 -7.74
N ASP A 125 -11.35 6.38 -8.52
CA ASP A 125 -11.33 5.83 -9.88
C ASP A 125 -10.97 6.93 -10.88
N THR A 126 -10.36 6.57 -11.99
CA THR A 126 -9.99 7.53 -13.03
C THR A 126 -11.20 8.21 -13.67
N ARG A 127 -12.36 7.54 -13.71
CA ARG A 127 -13.64 8.07 -14.22
C ARG A 127 -14.52 8.64 -13.11
N MET A 128 -13.98 8.82 -11.91
CA MET A 128 -14.77 9.27 -10.77
C MET A 128 -15.24 10.72 -10.96
N SER A 129 -16.53 10.87 -11.22
CA SER A 129 -17.18 12.19 -11.17
C SER A 129 -17.37 12.66 -9.73
N LEU A 130 -17.62 13.95 -9.54
CA LEU A 130 -17.95 14.50 -8.23
C LEU A 130 -19.18 13.82 -7.59
N LYS A 131 -20.18 13.48 -8.41
CA LYS A 131 -21.35 12.73 -7.95
C LYS A 131 -20.95 11.33 -7.44
N MET A 132 -20.13 10.61 -8.20
CA MET A 132 -19.64 9.28 -7.83
C MET A 132 -18.83 9.31 -6.54
N LEU A 133 -17.99 10.33 -6.35
CA LEU A 133 -17.25 10.53 -5.10
C LEU A 133 -18.20 10.62 -3.89
N TYR A 134 -19.22 11.48 -3.97
CA TYR A 134 -20.16 11.62 -2.87
C TYR A 134 -21.01 10.37 -2.64
N GLN A 135 -21.43 9.70 -3.71
CA GLN A 135 -22.15 8.43 -3.62
C GLN A 135 -21.28 7.35 -2.96
N GLU A 136 -20.00 7.25 -3.31
CA GLU A 136 -19.08 6.31 -2.66
C GLU A 136 -18.95 6.61 -1.17
N ILE A 137 -18.82 7.88 -0.77
CA ILE A 137 -18.78 8.26 0.66
C ILE A 137 -20.09 7.87 1.36
N LEU A 138 -21.26 8.16 0.77
CA LEU A 138 -22.56 7.81 1.36
C LEU A 138 -22.77 6.29 1.46
N ASN A 139 -22.36 5.54 0.44
CA ASN A 139 -22.41 4.07 0.46
C ASN A 139 -21.58 3.52 1.63
N ARG A 140 -20.38 4.06 1.88
CA ARG A 140 -19.55 3.68 3.04
C ARG A 140 -20.17 4.09 4.38
N LEU A 141 -21.05 5.08 4.39
CA LEU A 141 -21.82 5.50 5.56
C LEU A 141 -23.12 4.70 5.74
N ALA A 142 -23.34 3.66 4.92
CA ALA A 142 -24.56 2.85 4.88
C ALA A 142 -25.84 3.72 4.75
N ASP A 143 -25.74 4.81 4.00
CA ASP A 143 -26.86 5.72 3.74
C ASP A 143 -27.75 5.15 2.63
N ASP A 144 -28.98 4.76 3.00
CA ASP A 144 -29.97 4.13 2.11
C ASP A 144 -30.68 5.14 1.18
N PHE A 145 -30.14 6.36 1.05
CA PHE A 145 -30.75 7.44 0.28
C PHE A 145 -31.00 7.11 -1.18
N LEU A 146 -30.10 6.33 -1.77
CA LEU A 146 -30.19 5.94 -3.18
C LEU A 146 -31.30 4.90 -3.40
N ASP A 147 -31.69 4.16 -2.35
CA ASP A 147 -32.66 3.08 -2.41
C ASP A 147 -34.09 3.53 -2.07
N GLN A 148 -34.27 4.75 -1.53
CA GLN A 148 -35.58 5.28 -1.17
C GLN A 148 -36.23 6.08 -2.32
N PRO A 149 -37.23 5.52 -3.05
CA PRO A 149 -37.95 6.27 -4.07
C PRO A 149 -38.74 7.42 -3.45
N GLY A 150 -38.46 8.65 -3.89
CA GLY A 150 -39.16 9.84 -3.41
C GLY A 150 -38.65 10.38 -2.07
N ALA A 151 -37.49 9.96 -1.59
CA ALA A 151 -36.86 10.56 -0.42
C ALA A 151 -36.64 12.06 -0.65
N VAL A 152 -37.52 12.86 -0.06
CA VAL A 152 -37.34 14.29 0.24
C VAL A 152 -36.32 14.37 1.38
N GLY A 153 -35.13 13.86 1.11
CA GLY A 153 -34.02 13.85 2.04
C GLY A 153 -33.33 15.19 1.97
N LEU A 154 -33.83 16.14 2.74
CA LEU A 154 -33.12 17.22 3.44
C LEU A 154 -34.09 18.39 3.71
N ARG A 155 -33.77 19.22 4.71
CA ARG A 155 -34.33 20.58 4.82
C ARG A 155 -33.82 21.43 3.66
N VAL A 156 -34.32 21.14 2.47
CA VAL A 156 -34.12 21.99 1.29
C VAL A 156 -34.87 23.28 1.59
N THR A 157 -34.17 24.42 1.61
CA THR A 157 -34.85 25.72 1.74
C THR A 157 -35.83 25.88 0.58
N ALA A 158 -36.94 26.62 0.78
CA ALA A 158 -37.94 26.82 -0.27
C ALA A 158 -37.30 27.31 -1.60
N GLU A 159 -36.27 28.17 -1.51
CA GLU A 159 -35.49 28.64 -2.65
C GLU A 159 -34.67 27.55 -3.38
N MET A 160 -34.17 26.54 -2.65
CA MET A 160 -33.46 25.42 -3.28
C MET A 160 -34.44 24.42 -3.90
N ALA A 161 -35.63 24.24 -3.30
CA ALA A 161 -36.67 23.35 -3.80
C ALA A 161 -37.17 23.80 -5.19
N GLU A 162 -37.32 25.10 -5.42
CA GLU A 162 -37.71 25.65 -6.73
C GLU A 162 -36.65 25.46 -7.83
N LYS A 163 -35.37 25.28 -7.46
CA LYS A 163 -34.24 25.15 -8.41
C LYS A 163 -33.88 23.70 -8.74
N ILE A 164 -34.43 22.71 -8.04
CA ILE A 164 -34.17 21.29 -8.28
C ILE A 164 -35.14 20.79 -9.37
N LYS A 165 -34.66 20.69 -10.61
CA LYS A 165 -35.34 19.93 -11.68
C LYS A 165 -34.68 18.54 -11.79
N GLY A 166 -35.44 17.47 -11.58
CA GLY A 166 -34.97 16.06 -11.66
C GLY A 166 -35.12 15.28 -10.35
N LYS A 167 -34.67 14.02 -10.32
CA LYS A 167 -34.67 13.20 -9.09
C LYS A 167 -33.64 13.77 -8.10
N SER A 168 -33.98 13.80 -6.80
CA SER A 168 -33.11 14.35 -5.74
C SER A 168 -31.73 13.68 -5.69
N THR A 169 -31.65 12.40 -6.05
CA THR A 169 -30.43 11.59 -6.15
C THR A 169 -29.47 12.03 -7.26
N ASP A 170 -29.93 12.83 -8.23
CA ASP A 170 -29.11 13.33 -9.34
C ASP A 170 -28.54 14.72 -9.08
N ASN A 171 -28.95 15.39 -7.99
CA ASN A 171 -28.48 16.72 -7.67
C ASN A 171 -27.26 16.69 -6.76
N VAL A 172 -26.09 17.01 -7.31
CA VAL A 172 -24.80 17.04 -6.60
C VAL A 172 -24.84 17.86 -5.30
N LYS A 173 -25.58 18.98 -5.26
CA LYS A 173 -25.67 19.82 -4.05
C LYS A 173 -26.40 19.11 -2.90
N ILE A 174 -27.42 18.32 -3.21
CA ILE A 174 -28.17 17.55 -2.21
C ILE A 174 -27.27 16.44 -1.66
N VAL A 175 -26.59 15.71 -2.53
CA VAL A 175 -25.66 14.65 -2.12
C VAL A 175 -24.49 15.21 -1.30
N GLU A 176 -23.94 16.37 -1.70
CA GLU A 176 -22.91 17.09 -0.94
C GLU A 176 -23.40 17.44 0.47
N GLN A 177 -24.56 18.11 0.59
CA GLN A 177 -25.11 18.50 1.89
C GLN A 177 -25.39 17.26 2.75
N ARG A 178 -25.85 16.17 2.14
CA ARG A 178 -26.09 14.90 2.84
C ARG A 178 -24.79 14.30 3.38
N VAL A 179 -23.69 14.33 2.62
CA VAL A 179 -22.37 13.92 3.10
C VAL A 179 -21.95 14.74 4.33
N GLU A 180 -22.12 16.07 4.29
CA GLU A 180 -21.79 16.93 5.44
C GLU A 180 -22.62 16.58 6.69
N GLU A 181 -23.93 16.39 6.51
CA GLU A 181 -24.85 16.05 7.60
C GLU A 181 -24.55 14.67 8.19
N TRP A 182 -24.32 13.66 7.34
CA TRP A 182 -24.07 12.28 7.76
C TRP A 182 -22.69 12.12 8.39
N THR A 183 -21.64 12.74 7.83
CA THR A 183 -20.31 12.70 8.44
C THR A 183 -20.29 13.32 9.83
N ALA A 184 -21.08 14.37 10.06
CA ALA A 184 -21.27 14.95 11.39
C ALA A 184 -22.11 14.04 12.32
N LYS A 185 -23.25 13.54 11.83
CA LYS A 185 -24.21 12.74 12.61
C LYS A 185 -23.63 11.38 13.04
N LEU A 186 -22.91 10.70 12.15
CA LEU A 186 -22.29 9.40 12.43
C LEU A 186 -20.93 9.53 13.12
N GLY A 187 -20.48 10.74 13.44
CA GLY A 187 -19.23 10.94 14.16
C GLY A 187 -17.99 10.49 13.36
N VAL A 188 -17.98 10.70 12.04
CA VAL A 188 -16.82 10.40 11.20
C VAL A 188 -15.65 11.28 11.64
N GLU A 189 -14.53 10.66 12.00
CA GLU A 189 -13.32 11.33 12.48
C GLU A 189 -12.28 11.54 11.38
N LEU A 190 -12.32 10.74 10.30
CA LEU A 190 -11.38 10.82 9.18
C LEU A 190 -11.99 10.26 7.89
N VAL A 191 -11.76 10.93 6.76
CA VAL A 191 -11.94 10.34 5.42
C VAL A 191 -10.57 10.15 4.78
N VAL A 192 -10.26 8.92 4.41
CA VAL A 192 -9.07 8.55 3.66
C VAL A 192 -9.43 8.44 2.18
N VAL A 193 -8.68 9.18 1.37
CA VAL A 193 -8.85 9.23 -0.09
C VAL A 193 -7.61 8.60 -0.73
N ASP A 194 -7.74 7.35 -1.18
CA ASP A 194 -6.66 6.58 -1.81
C ASP A 194 -6.61 6.79 -3.32
N GLU A 195 -5.45 6.52 -3.91
CA GLU A 195 -5.16 6.68 -5.34
C GLU A 195 -5.37 8.12 -5.86
N VAL A 196 -5.02 9.14 -5.07
CA VAL A 196 -5.26 10.56 -5.42
C VAL A 196 -4.61 11.01 -6.75
N GLN A 197 -3.53 10.34 -7.20
CA GLN A 197 -2.89 10.59 -8.49
C GLN A 197 -3.82 10.35 -9.69
N ARG A 198 -4.93 9.63 -9.49
CA ARG A 198 -5.98 9.43 -10.50
C ARG A 198 -6.71 10.73 -10.84
N LEU A 199 -6.60 11.77 -10.00
CA LEU A 199 -7.18 13.09 -10.22
C LEU A 199 -6.33 14.01 -11.13
N VAL A 200 -5.15 13.57 -11.59
CA VAL A 200 -4.31 14.35 -12.53
C VAL A 200 -4.99 14.40 -13.91
N THR A 201 -5.11 15.59 -14.48
CA THR A 201 -5.73 15.79 -15.80
C THR A 201 -4.79 15.44 -16.96
N LYS A 202 -5.33 15.23 -18.17
CA LYS A 202 -4.53 14.86 -19.37
C LYS A 202 -3.37 15.84 -19.69
N PRO A 203 -3.55 17.18 -19.67
CA PRO A 203 -2.45 18.11 -19.95
C PRO A 203 -1.33 18.02 -18.92
N GLU A 204 -1.70 17.76 -17.67
CA GLU A 204 -0.80 17.63 -16.54
C GLU A 204 0.03 16.33 -16.59
N ARG A 205 -0.54 15.24 -17.12
CA ARG A 205 0.19 13.98 -17.32
C ARG A 205 1.20 14.02 -18.45
N VAL A 206 0.90 14.71 -19.55
CA VAL A 206 1.86 14.91 -20.66
C VAL A 206 3.12 15.64 -20.16
N LEU A 207 2.95 16.57 -19.22
CA LEU A 207 4.08 17.26 -18.55
C LEU A 207 4.80 16.37 -17.52
N ALA A 208 4.14 15.36 -16.98
CA ALA A 208 4.66 14.47 -15.93
C ALA A 208 5.48 13.31 -16.50
N ASP A 209 4.95 12.64 -17.53
CA ASP A 209 5.43 11.32 -17.96
C ASP A 209 6.08 11.32 -19.35
N GLY A 210 6.20 12.48 -20.02
CA GLY A 210 7.03 12.68 -21.22
C GLY A 210 6.57 12.00 -22.51
N ASP A 211 5.73 10.98 -22.43
CA ASP A 211 5.07 10.33 -23.57
C ASP A 211 3.93 9.47 -23.03
N LEU A 212 2.73 9.57 -23.61
CA LEU A 212 1.76 8.47 -23.70
C LEU A 212 0.53 8.89 -24.53
N ASP A 213 0.52 8.38 -25.74
CA ASP A 213 -0.63 8.16 -26.59
C ASP A 213 -1.37 6.92 -26.06
N ASP A 214 -2.39 7.10 -25.20
CA ASP A 214 -3.42 6.08 -25.03
C ASP A 214 -4.77 6.71 -24.65
N GLY A 215 -5.82 6.29 -25.35
CA GLY A 215 -7.15 6.90 -25.48
C GLY A 215 -8.03 6.87 -24.23
N THR A 216 -7.48 7.09 -23.04
CA THR A 216 -8.28 7.24 -21.82
C THR A 216 -8.87 8.64 -21.72
N PHE A 217 -10.16 8.73 -22.05
CA PHE A 217 -10.99 9.92 -21.88
C PHE A 217 -11.09 10.28 -20.38
N PHE A 218 -10.47 11.38 -19.94
CA PHE A 218 -10.69 11.95 -18.60
C PHE A 218 -11.22 13.38 -18.68
N THR A 219 -12.24 13.64 -17.86
CA THR A 219 -13.24 14.69 -18.03
C THR A 219 -12.94 15.90 -17.13
N ALA A 220 -13.67 17.00 -17.34
CA ALA A 220 -13.68 18.19 -16.49
C ALA A 220 -13.95 17.90 -14.99
N ASP A 221 -14.42 16.69 -14.67
CA ASP A 221 -14.84 16.27 -13.33
C ASP A 221 -13.69 16.13 -12.32
N ALA A 222 -12.46 15.79 -12.74
CA ALA A 222 -11.33 15.64 -11.82
C ALA A 222 -10.93 16.96 -11.14
N THR A 223 -11.00 18.06 -11.90
CA THR A 223 -10.81 19.42 -11.40
C THR A 223 -11.89 19.79 -10.39
N ASP A 224 -13.15 19.43 -10.67
CA ASP A 224 -14.27 19.71 -9.79
C ASP A 224 -14.20 18.89 -8.49
N VAL A 225 -13.81 17.62 -8.58
CA VAL A 225 -13.50 16.77 -7.41
C VAL A 225 -12.42 17.43 -6.56
N THR A 226 -11.31 17.85 -7.17
CA THR A 226 -10.19 18.49 -6.46
C THR A 226 -10.63 19.77 -5.75
N LYS A 227 -11.37 20.66 -6.43
CA LYS A 227 -11.93 21.88 -5.84
C LYS A 227 -12.88 21.58 -4.68
N LYS A 228 -13.65 20.50 -4.76
CA LYS A 228 -14.57 20.12 -3.68
C LYS A 228 -13.86 19.54 -2.47
N LEU A 229 -12.83 18.73 -2.67
CA LEU A 229 -11.95 18.28 -1.59
C LEU A 229 -11.26 19.47 -0.91
N GLN A 230 -10.83 20.49 -1.65
CA GLN A 230 -10.36 21.76 -1.07
C GLN A 230 -11.45 22.44 -0.22
N GLY A 231 -12.67 22.54 -0.76
CA GLY A 231 -13.81 23.12 -0.03
C GLY A 231 -14.20 22.35 1.24
N PHE A 232 -13.94 21.05 1.31
CA PHE A 232 -14.12 20.24 2.53
C PHE A 232 -13.11 20.63 3.61
N LEU A 233 -11.85 20.85 3.23
CA LEU A 233 -10.79 21.34 4.12
C LEU A 233 -11.09 22.76 4.59
N ASP A 234 -11.44 23.67 3.68
CA ASP A 234 -11.68 25.08 3.98
C ASP A 234 -12.87 25.28 4.93
N ARG A 235 -13.95 24.53 4.74
CA ARG A 235 -15.13 24.57 5.61
C ARG A 235 -14.98 23.76 6.90
N GLY A 236 -13.95 22.90 6.98
CA GLY A 236 -13.74 21.99 8.10
C GLY A 236 -14.83 20.92 8.24
N VAL A 237 -15.34 20.40 7.11
CA VAL A 237 -16.41 19.38 7.08
C VAL A 237 -15.94 18.13 7.82
N VAL A 238 -14.85 17.54 7.34
CA VAL A 238 -14.24 16.31 7.88
C VAL A 238 -12.73 16.32 7.58
N PRO A 239 -11.89 15.78 8.47
CA PRO A 239 -10.46 15.66 8.19
C PRO A 239 -10.21 14.75 6.99
N LEU A 240 -9.29 15.13 6.11
CA LEU A 240 -8.94 14.36 4.92
C LEU A 240 -7.49 13.88 4.99
N PHE A 241 -7.29 12.60 4.70
CA PHE A 241 -5.97 11.98 4.55
C PHE A 241 -5.85 11.38 3.16
N PHE A 242 -4.94 11.92 2.35
CA PHE A 242 -4.73 11.50 0.98
C PHE A 242 -3.64 10.44 0.90
N ILE A 243 -3.89 9.36 0.18
CA ILE A 243 -2.90 8.35 -0.13
C ILE A 243 -2.70 8.34 -1.65
N GLY A 244 -1.44 8.25 -2.05
CA GLY A 244 -1.12 8.10 -3.45
C GLY A 244 0.23 7.44 -3.66
N ASP A 245 0.48 7.06 -4.91
CA ASP A 245 1.75 6.54 -5.36
C ASP A 245 2.81 7.64 -5.52
N GLU A 246 3.97 7.30 -6.06
CA GLU A 246 5.05 8.23 -6.39
C GLU A 246 4.60 9.37 -7.32
N THR A 247 3.66 9.12 -8.23
CA THR A 247 3.14 10.11 -9.17
C THR A 247 2.19 11.11 -8.50
N SER A 248 1.65 10.78 -7.32
CA SER A 248 0.84 11.72 -6.54
C SER A 248 1.60 12.98 -6.13
N GLU A 249 2.94 12.93 -6.04
CA GLU A 249 3.72 14.13 -5.79
C GLU A 249 3.59 15.14 -6.93
N VAL A 250 3.50 14.66 -8.18
CA VAL A 250 3.28 15.51 -9.36
C VAL A 250 1.90 16.17 -9.28
N PHE A 251 0.87 15.40 -8.93
CA PHE A 251 -0.48 15.94 -8.70
C PHE A 251 -0.47 17.13 -7.74
N PHE A 252 0.17 17.00 -6.58
CA PHE A 252 0.23 18.07 -5.58
C PHE A 252 1.11 19.26 -6.04
N LYS A 253 2.19 19.02 -6.80
CA LYS A 253 3.03 20.09 -7.36
C LYS A 253 2.26 20.94 -8.38
N LEU A 254 1.43 20.32 -9.21
CA LEU A 254 0.60 21.00 -10.20
C LEU A 254 -0.58 21.73 -9.53
N ASN A 255 -1.12 21.16 -8.45
CA ASN A 255 -2.23 21.72 -7.69
C ASN A 255 -1.74 22.47 -6.43
N GLN A 256 -0.93 23.52 -6.60
CA GLN A 256 -0.30 24.26 -5.49
C GLN A 256 -1.31 24.78 -4.46
N GLN A 257 -2.49 25.25 -4.92
CA GLN A 257 -3.55 25.69 -4.01
C GLN A 257 -4.07 24.55 -3.13
N PHE A 258 -4.16 23.33 -3.67
CA PHE A 258 -4.55 22.17 -2.88
C PHE A 258 -3.44 21.79 -1.91
N ALA A 259 -2.20 21.70 -2.38
CA ALA A 259 -1.04 21.36 -1.57
C ALA A 259 -0.82 22.34 -0.40
N ALA A 260 -1.10 23.64 -0.59
CA ALA A 260 -0.99 24.66 0.45
C ALA A 260 -1.98 24.47 1.62
N ARG A 261 -3.03 23.65 1.42
CA ARG A 261 -3.99 23.27 2.48
C ARG A 261 -3.59 21.99 3.21
N LEU A 262 -2.53 21.32 2.74
CA LEU A 262 -2.02 20.10 3.37
C LEU A 262 -0.87 20.47 4.31
N GLY A 263 -0.77 19.76 5.43
CA GLY A 263 0.42 19.80 6.27
C GLY A 263 1.58 19.01 5.65
N ASP A 264 2.67 18.89 6.40
CA ASP A 264 3.84 18.12 5.98
C ASP A 264 3.45 16.70 5.51
N PRO A 265 3.99 16.24 4.37
CA PRO A 265 3.74 14.90 3.87
C PRO A 265 4.30 13.86 4.84
N LEU A 266 3.54 12.79 5.05
CA LEU A 266 4.06 11.57 5.65
C LEU A 266 4.76 10.76 4.56
N GLU A 267 5.92 10.20 4.89
CA GLU A 267 6.76 9.48 3.93
C GLU A 267 7.17 8.12 4.51
N LEU A 268 6.76 7.05 3.84
CA LEU A 268 7.25 5.70 4.10
C LEU A 268 8.43 5.37 3.18
N LYS A 269 9.56 6.06 3.41
CA LYS A 269 10.77 5.88 2.58
C LYS A 269 11.23 4.42 2.57
N PRO A 270 11.86 3.96 1.48
CA PRO A 270 12.56 2.68 1.48
C PRO A 270 13.67 2.65 2.54
N LEU A 271 13.96 1.46 3.05
CA LEU A 271 15.05 1.22 4.00
C LEU A 271 16.38 1.27 3.25
N ASN A 272 17.32 2.07 3.77
CA ASN A 272 18.63 2.27 3.14
C ASN A 272 19.63 1.24 3.67
N MET A 273 20.13 0.38 2.78
CA MET A 273 21.11 -0.65 3.11
C MET A 273 22.43 -0.12 3.66
N GLY A 274 22.83 1.10 3.34
CA GLY A 274 24.01 1.73 3.94
C GLY A 274 23.84 2.03 5.42
N ARG A 275 22.60 2.17 5.92
CA ARG A 275 22.32 2.56 7.32
C ARG A 275 22.10 1.33 8.20
N VAL A 276 22.89 1.22 9.27
CA VAL A 276 22.81 0.11 10.25
C VAL A 276 21.41 -0.02 10.86
N ALA A 277 20.78 1.11 11.21
CA ALA A 277 19.44 1.13 11.80
C ALA A 277 18.38 0.53 10.85
N ASP A 278 18.46 0.86 9.56
CA ASP A 278 17.52 0.39 8.54
C ASP A 278 17.71 -1.11 8.27
N ARG A 279 18.95 -1.59 8.21
CA ARG A 279 19.25 -3.03 8.11
C ARG A 279 18.70 -3.80 9.30
N ARG A 280 18.88 -3.28 10.52
CA ARG A 280 18.34 -3.88 11.75
C ARG A 280 16.81 -3.92 11.73
N GLN A 281 16.17 -2.85 11.25
CA GLN A 281 14.73 -2.79 11.13
C GLN A 281 14.20 -3.83 10.12
N PHE A 282 14.85 -3.99 8.96
CA PHE A 282 14.46 -4.99 7.98
C PHE A 282 14.67 -6.42 8.50
N HIS A 283 15.80 -6.70 9.16
CA HIS A 283 16.05 -7.98 9.80
C HIS A 283 14.98 -8.31 10.86
N LYS A 284 14.63 -7.33 11.70
CA LYS A 284 13.54 -7.48 12.68
C LYS A 284 12.23 -7.83 11.99
N PHE A 285 11.89 -7.16 10.89
CA PHE A 285 10.70 -7.50 10.09
C PHE A 285 10.73 -8.96 9.61
N CYS A 286 11.83 -9.43 9.00
CA CYS A 286 11.96 -10.81 8.52
C CYS A 286 11.82 -11.85 9.65
N VAL A 287 12.40 -11.57 10.82
CA VAL A 287 12.29 -12.44 12.01
C VAL A 287 10.86 -12.50 12.53
N GLU A 288 10.18 -11.36 12.65
CA GLU A 288 8.80 -11.34 13.13
C GLU A 288 7.82 -11.94 12.10
N TYR A 289 8.07 -11.74 10.81
CA TYR A 289 7.30 -12.37 9.73
C TYR A 289 7.42 -13.91 9.77
N ASP A 290 8.63 -14.44 9.95
CA ASP A 290 8.83 -15.89 10.13
C ASP A 290 8.10 -16.47 11.35
N LYS A 291 8.11 -15.73 12.47
CA LYS A 291 7.38 -16.13 13.69
C LYS A 291 5.88 -16.15 13.45
N GLU A 292 5.33 -15.13 12.81
CA GLU A 292 3.89 -15.04 12.51
C GLU A 292 3.44 -16.18 11.57
N LEU A 293 4.23 -16.52 10.54
CA LEU A 293 3.94 -17.66 9.67
C LEU A 293 3.79 -18.97 10.45
N ARG A 294 4.68 -19.20 11.43
CA ARG A 294 4.62 -20.40 12.28
C ARG A 294 3.49 -20.33 13.29
N TRP A 295 3.30 -19.19 13.94
CA TRP A 295 2.23 -18.99 14.93
C TRP A 295 0.84 -19.23 14.32
N ARG A 296 0.60 -18.75 13.11
CA ARG A 296 -0.64 -18.97 12.36
C ARG A 296 -0.72 -20.35 11.70
N GLY A 297 0.34 -21.14 11.79
CA GLY A 297 0.41 -22.50 11.24
C GLY A 297 0.39 -22.57 9.72
N ALA A 298 0.96 -21.57 9.03
CA ALA A 298 1.21 -21.62 7.59
C ALA A 298 2.34 -22.60 7.25
N ILE A 299 3.35 -22.66 8.11
CA ILE A 299 4.51 -23.56 8.00
C ILE A 299 4.86 -24.17 9.35
N ALA A 300 5.49 -25.35 9.32
CA ALA A 300 5.93 -26.04 10.54
C ALA A 300 7.39 -25.74 10.90
N ALA A 301 8.23 -25.48 9.90
CA ALA A 301 9.66 -25.21 10.08
C ALA A 301 9.98 -23.73 9.83
N PRO A 302 11.06 -23.18 10.43
CA PRO A 302 11.55 -21.85 10.11
C PRO A 302 11.87 -21.70 8.62
N THR A 303 11.71 -20.50 8.08
CA THR A 303 12.12 -20.10 6.73
C THR A 303 13.56 -19.60 6.71
N CYS A 304 14.08 -19.38 5.50
CA CYS A 304 15.39 -18.74 5.29
C CYS A 304 15.40 -17.20 5.49
N LEU A 305 14.27 -16.57 5.82
CA LEU A 305 14.14 -15.09 5.87
C LEU A 305 15.17 -14.38 6.78
N PRO A 306 15.55 -14.92 7.96
CA PRO A 306 16.53 -14.26 8.82
C PRO A 306 17.99 -14.40 8.34
N GLU A 307 18.27 -15.24 7.34
CA GLU A 307 19.64 -15.51 6.88
C GLU A 307 20.26 -14.25 6.25
N PRO A 308 21.52 -13.89 6.56
CA PRO A 308 22.12 -12.63 6.09
C PRO A 308 22.13 -12.43 4.57
N ASP A 309 22.38 -13.50 3.81
CA ASP A 309 22.43 -13.45 2.34
C ASP A 309 21.03 -13.29 1.74
N VAL A 310 20.06 -14.02 2.30
CA VAL A 310 18.63 -13.90 1.93
C VAL A 310 18.10 -12.51 2.27
N LEU A 311 18.46 -11.97 3.43
CA LEU A 311 18.11 -10.63 3.85
C LEU A 311 18.61 -9.59 2.85
N THR A 312 19.89 -9.68 2.48
CA THR A 312 20.53 -8.76 1.53
C THR A 312 19.85 -8.84 0.17
N ALA A 313 19.62 -10.04 -0.35
CA ALA A 313 18.96 -10.25 -1.63
C ALA A 313 17.49 -9.78 -1.61
N LEU A 314 16.75 -10.03 -0.53
CA LEU A 314 15.36 -9.62 -0.40
C LEU A 314 15.22 -8.09 -0.32
N ILE A 315 16.13 -7.41 0.38
CA ILE A 315 16.16 -5.94 0.42
C ILE A 315 16.44 -5.36 -0.96
N THR A 316 17.40 -5.94 -1.69
CA THR A 316 17.70 -5.54 -3.07
C THR A 316 16.50 -5.75 -3.98
N ALA A 317 15.88 -6.93 -3.95
CA ALA A 317 14.71 -7.27 -4.78
C ALA A 317 13.49 -6.39 -4.48
N SER A 318 13.34 -5.92 -3.23
CA SER A 318 12.21 -5.07 -2.83
C SER A 318 12.50 -3.58 -2.95
N GLY A 319 13.73 -3.18 -3.33
CA GLY A 319 14.17 -1.79 -3.27
C GLY A 319 14.13 -1.19 -1.86
N GLY A 320 14.22 -2.02 -0.82
CA GLY A 320 14.07 -1.60 0.58
C GLY A 320 12.64 -1.31 1.03
N HIS A 321 11.63 -1.57 0.20
CA HIS A 321 10.22 -1.45 0.57
C HIS A 321 9.73 -2.72 1.28
N ILE A 322 9.23 -2.56 2.51
CA ILE A 322 8.71 -3.68 3.30
C ILE A 322 7.47 -4.30 2.66
N GLY A 323 6.56 -3.48 2.11
CA GLY A 323 5.37 -4.01 1.42
C GLY A 323 5.72 -4.87 0.19
N ARG A 324 6.71 -4.46 -0.62
CA ARG A 324 7.21 -5.27 -1.74
C ARG A 324 7.89 -6.56 -1.26
N ALA A 325 8.64 -6.50 -0.16
CA ALA A 325 9.26 -7.69 0.43
C ALA A 325 8.18 -8.68 0.91
N ALA A 326 7.14 -8.22 1.62
CA ALA A 326 6.00 -9.03 2.01
C ALA A 326 5.33 -9.67 0.79
N ARG A 327 5.14 -8.91 -0.31
CA ARG A 327 4.55 -9.43 -1.54
C ARG A 327 5.40 -10.50 -2.22
N ILE A 328 6.73 -10.36 -2.22
CA ILE A 328 7.63 -11.41 -2.71
C ILE A 328 7.46 -12.69 -1.88
N ILE A 329 7.38 -12.57 -0.55
CA ILE A 329 7.16 -13.70 0.36
C ILE A 329 5.79 -14.36 0.11
N GLU A 330 4.74 -13.55 -0.05
CA GLU A 330 3.38 -14.01 -0.37
C GLU A 330 3.33 -14.83 -1.66
N VAL A 331 4.15 -14.48 -2.66
CA VAL A 331 4.25 -15.23 -3.91
C VAL A 331 5.12 -16.48 -3.75
N ALA A 332 6.19 -16.41 -2.96
CA ALA A 332 7.16 -17.49 -2.80
C ALA A 332 6.63 -18.64 -1.93
N LEU A 333 6.00 -18.32 -0.80
CA LEU A 333 5.63 -19.33 0.20
C LEU A 333 4.62 -20.37 -0.32
N PRO A 334 3.47 -20.00 -0.92
CA PRO A 334 2.53 -20.98 -1.47
C PRO A 334 3.19 -21.86 -2.53
N LYS A 335 4.02 -21.28 -3.41
CA LYS A 335 4.78 -22.01 -4.44
C LYS A 335 5.74 -23.03 -3.83
N ALA A 336 6.40 -22.70 -2.72
CA ALA A 336 7.26 -23.62 -1.97
C ALA A 336 6.46 -24.82 -1.45
N LEU A 337 5.28 -24.57 -0.87
CA LEU A 337 4.44 -25.63 -0.31
C LEU A 337 3.77 -26.49 -1.39
N ALA A 338 3.39 -25.90 -2.52
CA ALA A 338 2.82 -26.60 -3.67
C ALA A 338 3.80 -27.60 -4.32
N ARG A 339 5.12 -27.35 -4.23
CA ARG A 339 6.17 -28.31 -4.61
C ARG A 339 6.55 -29.28 -3.49
N ALA A 340 5.74 -29.37 -2.44
CA ALA A 340 5.95 -30.20 -1.26
C ALA A 340 7.26 -29.91 -0.51
N ALA A 341 7.76 -28.66 -0.55
CA ALA A 341 8.86 -28.24 0.31
C ALA A 341 8.42 -28.25 1.79
N VAL A 342 9.39 -28.41 2.69
CA VAL A 342 9.12 -28.37 4.14
C VAL A 342 8.94 -26.92 4.62
N THR A 343 9.65 -25.99 3.99
CA THR A 343 9.64 -24.56 4.28
C THR A 343 9.97 -23.75 3.01
N MET A 344 9.90 -22.42 3.10
CA MET A 344 10.31 -21.51 2.03
C MET A 344 11.83 -21.31 2.05
N GLU A 345 12.47 -21.56 0.91
CA GLU A 345 13.92 -21.49 0.72
C GLU A 345 14.32 -20.32 -0.18
N ALA A 346 15.62 -19.99 -0.24
CA ALA A 346 16.14 -18.97 -1.17
C ALA A 346 15.79 -19.30 -2.64
N TYR A 347 15.66 -20.60 -2.97
CA TYR A 347 15.16 -21.07 -4.27
C TYR A 347 13.77 -20.52 -4.62
N ASP A 348 12.87 -20.45 -3.64
CA ASP A 348 11.48 -20.02 -3.83
C ASP A 348 11.38 -18.50 -3.97
N LEU A 349 12.18 -17.77 -3.18
CA LEU A 349 12.30 -16.32 -3.31
C LEU A 349 12.91 -15.93 -4.68
N SER A 350 13.95 -16.63 -5.12
CA SER A 350 14.51 -16.49 -6.48
C SER A 350 13.45 -16.69 -7.56
N ASN A 351 12.62 -17.74 -7.44
CA ASN A 351 11.50 -17.98 -8.37
C ASN A 351 10.47 -16.85 -8.33
N ALA A 352 10.11 -16.36 -7.15
CA ALA A 352 9.18 -15.25 -7.00
C ALA A 352 9.74 -13.98 -7.65
N VAL A 353 11.01 -13.63 -7.40
CA VAL A 353 11.63 -12.45 -8.03
C VAL A 353 11.61 -12.57 -9.56
N ARG A 354 12.05 -13.70 -10.12
CA ARG A 354 12.11 -13.89 -11.57
C ARG A 354 10.73 -13.85 -12.25
N SER A 355 9.72 -14.45 -11.61
CA SER A 355 8.38 -14.55 -12.19
C SER A 355 7.47 -13.36 -11.90
N PHE A 356 7.84 -12.50 -10.96
CA PHE A 356 6.97 -11.43 -10.46
C PHE A 356 7.70 -10.10 -10.34
N ALA A 357 8.73 -9.98 -9.50
CA ALA A 357 9.37 -8.69 -9.21
C ALA A 357 10.10 -8.07 -10.42
N ILE A 358 10.75 -8.89 -11.26
CA ILE A 358 11.43 -8.41 -12.48
C ILE A 358 10.39 -7.88 -13.48
N GLY A 359 9.28 -8.59 -13.69
CA GLY A 359 8.23 -8.16 -14.61
C GLY A 359 7.46 -6.90 -14.17
N LEU A 360 7.68 -6.45 -12.92
CA LEU A 360 7.14 -5.21 -12.37
C LEU A 360 8.19 -4.11 -12.22
N ASP A 361 9.39 -4.31 -12.78
CA ASP A 361 10.51 -3.37 -12.73
C ASP A 361 10.93 -2.97 -11.30
N TRP A 362 10.78 -3.87 -10.32
CA TRP A 362 11.26 -3.61 -8.95
C TRP A 362 12.76 -3.83 -8.82
N VAL A 363 13.28 -4.75 -9.62
CA VAL A 363 14.67 -5.15 -9.70
C VAL A 363 14.95 -5.63 -11.12
N ASP A 364 16.14 -5.36 -11.63
CA ASP A 364 16.59 -5.67 -12.99
C ASP A 364 17.16 -7.10 -13.13
N HIS A 365 17.55 -7.72 -12.02
CA HIS A 365 18.08 -9.08 -11.98
C HIS A 365 17.59 -9.83 -10.73
N ASP A 366 17.90 -11.13 -10.65
CA ASP A 366 17.61 -11.95 -9.47
C ASP A 366 18.78 -11.89 -8.47
N PRO A 367 18.66 -11.14 -7.36
CA PRO A 367 19.76 -10.96 -6.42
C PRO A 367 20.03 -12.23 -5.59
N PHE A 368 19.08 -13.16 -5.53
CA PHE A 368 19.30 -14.46 -4.86
C PHE A 368 20.24 -15.37 -5.66
N SER A 369 20.47 -15.08 -6.94
CA SER A 369 21.35 -15.85 -7.80
C SER A 369 22.80 -15.35 -7.81
N ILE A 370 23.12 -14.23 -7.13
CA ILE A 370 24.47 -13.67 -7.17
C ILE A 370 25.39 -14.48 -6.27
N GLN A 371 26.45 -15.02 -6.85
CA GLN A 371 27.57 -15.64 -6.14
C GLN A 371 28.85 -14.89 -6.49
N TYR A 372 29.63 -14.51 -5.48
CA TYR A 372 30.94 -13.91 -5.70
C TYR A 372 31.99 -15.01 -5.74
N VAL A 373 32.57 -15.25 -6.92
CA VAL A 373 33.64 -16.23 -7.12
C VAL A 373 34.95 -15.51 -7.49
N PRO A 374 36.10 -16.01 -7.03
CA PRO A 374 37.40 -15.50 -7.46
C PRO A 374 37.55 -15.62 -8.98
N VAL A 375 38.12 -14.60 -9.65
CA VAL A 375 38.32 -14.62 -11.13
C VAL A 375 39.04 -15.89 -11.61
N GLN A 376 39.96 -16.41 -10.79
CA GLN A 376 40.74 -17.61 -11.10
C GLN A 376 39.87 -18.88 -11.20
N GLN A 377 38.77 -18.96 -10.47
CA GLN A 377 37.84 -20.10 -10.55
C GLN A 377 37.02 -20.06 -11.83
N ILE A 378 36.62 -18.87 -12.30
CA ILE A 378 35.88 -18.73 -13.57
C ILE A 378 36.73 -19.23 -14.74
N ALA A 379 38.00 -18.81 -14.80
CA ALA A 379 38.92 -19.24 -15.85
C ALA A 379 39.17 -20.75 -15.85
N ALA A 380 39.14 -21.40 -14.67
CA ALA A 380 39.29 -22.84 -14.55
C ALA A 380 38.03 -23.58 -15.03
N GLU A 381 36.83 -23.12 -14.68
CA GLU A 381 35.57 -23.69 -15.14
C GLU A 381 35.37 -23.53 -16.66
N GLU A 382 35.73 -22.38 -17.24
CA GLU A 382 35.70 -22.15 -18.69
C GLU A 382 36.64 -23.11 -19.44
N ALA A 383 37.86 -23.32 -18.91
CA ALA A 383 38.81 -24.26 -19.50
C ALA A 383 38.36 -25.74 -19.42
N GLU A 384 37.62 -26.12 -18.37
CA GLU A 384 37.02 -27.46 -18.26
C GLU A 384 35.86 -27.66 -19.26
N VAL A 385 35.04 -26.63 -19.51
CA VAL A 385 33.96 -26.69 -20.50
C VAL A 385 34.52 -26.75 -21.92
N ASP A 386 35.58 -26.01 -22.24
CA ASP A 386 36.23 -26.06 -23.56
C ASP A 386 36.95 -27.40 -23.83
N ALA A 387 37.30 -28.13 -22.77
CA ALA A 387 37.95 -29.43 -22.86
C ALA A 387 36.98 -30.63 -22.95
N ALA A 388 35.68 -30.42 -22.68
CA ALA A 388 34.63 -31.44 -22.66
C ALA A 388 33.78 -31.40 -23.94
#